data_AF-A0A327NR56-F1
#
_entry.id   AF-A0A327NR56-F1
#
_cell.length_a   1.000
_cell.length_b   1.000
_cell.length_c   1.000
_cell.angle_alpha   90.00
_cell.angle_beta   90.00
_cell.angle_gamma   90.00
#
_symmetry.space_group_name_H-M   'P 1'
#
loop_
_entity.id
_entity.type
_entity.pdbx_description
1 polymer ?
#
loop_
_entity_poly.entity_id
_entity_poly.type
_entity_poly.pdbx_seq_one_letter_code
_entity_poly.pdbx_strand_id
1 'polypeptide(L)'
;MKFFVSLLLITVSFLASAQSVKKGQPLEILFIAAAHDYGAKPVEDFTYAINKALAFKPDAVFGENLSPEDYDALDRHWNKEAIDKRLAYLTKLGYPVPKHPQAFIARQYKLLRKYPNYHQERMKLAHALFMTHDFGNASYQFYLLDKMRPAFGAEEVAAFTRILGPVDSLKNVGFRRTNEYYNIFHPIAQTLKLEKIMPMDCQKYNTPWSAAWEKTDSLYKIFEKSIEADTNSADYRTYQKLVNENNALQRLLNKANQAGKSTEFLNTVEWDKYTDFGNFYGNRYLFGLKGFPENGVRDMLKYWTLRNEGMCQNIVNRARQLGAKRVVVGVGASHRELMVSILKAMPGVTVYTLNEYHP
;
A
#
# COMPACT_ATOMS: atom_id res chain seq x y z
N MET A 1 30.10 -27.15 36.32
CA MET A 1 30.48 -26.61 35.00
C MET A 1 29.87 -27.37 33.83
N LYS A 2 30.04 -28.70 33.70
CA LYS A 2 29.48 -29.50 32.58
C LYS A 2 27.94 -29.42 32.43
N PHE A 3 27.20 -29.39 33.53
CA PHE A 3 25.72 -29.30 33.49
C PHE A 3 25.20 -27.95 32.95
N PHE A 4 25.88 -26.84 33.28
CA PHE A 4 25.55 -25.51 32.78
C PHE A 4 25.91 -25.33 31.30
N VAL A 5 27.02 -25.95 30.85
CA VAL A 5 27.41 -25.95 29.43
C VAL A 5 26.42 -26.75 28.58
N SER A 6 25.93 -27.90 29.07
CA SER A 6 24.91 -28.69 28.37
C SER A 6 23.56 -27.98 28.29
N LEU A 7 23.12 -27.28 29.35
CA LEU A 7 21.88 -26.52 29.35
C LEU A 7 21.94 -25.31 28.39
N LEU A 8 23.10 -24.65 28.32
CA LEU A 8 23.36 -23.56 27.38
C LEU A 8 23.36 -24.03 25.91
N LEU A 9 23.95 -25.19 25.62
CA LEU A 9 23.98 -25.75 24.26
C LEU A 9 22.59 -26.23 23.78
N ILE A 10 21.77 -26.79 24.68
CA ILE A 10 20.39 -27.21 24.34
C ILE A 10 19.51 -25.98 24.08
N THR A 11 19.62 -24.93 24.89
CA THR A 11 18.85 -23.68 24.70
C THR A 11 19.25 -22.93 23.43
N VAL A 12 20.55 -22.86 23.10
CA VAL A 12 21.01 -22.27 21.83
C VAL A 12 20.53 -23.08 20.61
N SER A 13 20.50 -24.41 20.71
CA SER A 13 20.02 -25.29 19.62
C SER A 13 18.50 -25.20 19.39
N PHE A 14 17.72 -25.01 20.45
CA PHE A 14 16.26 -24.77 20.34
C PHE A 14 15.92 -23.37 19.80
N LEU A 15 16.71 -22.35 20.12
CA LEU A 15 16.51 -20.99 19.60
C LEU A 15 16.91 -20.89 18.11
N ALA A 16 17.97 -21.56 17.69
CA ALA A 16 18.39 -21.61 16.29
C ALA A 16 17.39 -22.36 15.38
N SER A 17 16.79 -23.45 15.88
CA SER A 17 15.74 -24.20 15.17
C SER A 17 14.40 -23.44 15.13
N ALA A 18 14.04 -22.70 16.17
CA ALA A 18 12.84 -21.84 16.13
C ALA A 18 12.95 -20.67 15.13
N GLN A 19 14.16 -20.14 14.89
CA GLN A 19 14.41 -19.12 13.88
C GLN A 19 14.49 -19.68 12.45
N SER A 20 15.02 -20.91 12.27
CA SER A 20 15.10 -21.55 10.95
C SER A 20 13.73 -21.99 10.43
N VAL A 21 12.82 -22.46 11.30
CA VAL A 21 11.44 -22.86 10.94
C VAL A 21 10.65 -21.69 10.33
N LYS A 22 10.90 -20.44 10.75
CA LYS A 22 10.22 -19.27 10.17
C LYS A 22 10.71 -18.92 8.77
N LYS A 23 11.94 -19.28 8.38
CA LYS A 23 12.57 -18.80 7.13
C LYS A 23 12.11 -19.54 5.86
N GLY A 24 11.31 -20.60 6.01
CA GLY A 24 10.75 -21.39 4.91
C GLY A 24 9.28 -21.78 5.09
N GLN A 25 8.57 -21.15 6.03
CA GLN A 25 7.13 -21.38 6.18
C GLN A 25 6.44 -21.03 4.84
N PRO A 26 5.67 -21.97 4.25
CA PRO A 26 4.90 -21.71 3.04
C PRO A 26 3.97 -20.52 3.24
N LEU A 27 4.05 -19.57 2.32
CA LEU A 27 3.21 -18.38 2.29
C LEU A 27 2.65 -18.22 0.88
N GLU A 28 1.34 -18.25 0.76
CA GLU A 28 0.64 -17.90 -0.48
C GLU A 28 0.19 -16.45 -0.43
N ILE A 29 0.38 -15.73 -1.53
CA ILE A 29 0.04 -14.33 -1.67
C ILE A 29 -0.91 -14.18 -2.85
N LEU A 30 -2.09 -13.60 -2.61
CA LEU A 30 -2.91 -13.01 -3.67
C LEU A 30 -2.54 -11.53 -3.80
N PHE A 31 -1.89 -11.17 -4.90
CA PHE A 31 -1.43 -9.82 -5.18
C PHE A 31 -2.47 -9.05 -6.00
N ILE A 32 -2.91 -7.91 -5.48
CA ILE A 32 -3.92 -7.05 -6.10
C ILE A 32 -3.31 -5.65 -6.29
N ALA A 33 -2.95 -5.34 -7.54
CA ALA A 33 -2.61 -3.99 -7.97
C ALA A 33 -3.89 -3.15 -8.10
N ALA A 34 -3.92 -1.96 -7.50
CA ALA A 34 -5.09 -1.09 -7.48
C ALA A 34 -4.74 0.38 -7.77
N ALA A 35 -5.74 1.16 -8.17
CA ALA A 35 -5.60 2.61 -8.28
C ALA A 35 -5.74 3.24 -6.89
N HIS A 36 -4.97 4.29 -6.59
CA HIS A 36 -5.13 5.03 -5.34
C HIS A 36 -6.41 5.90 -5.30
N ASP A 37 -7.05 6.12 -6.46
CA ASP A 37 -8.27 6.91 -6.58
C ASP A 37 -9.11 6.43 -7.78
N TYR A 38 -10.37 6.10 -7.51
CA TYR A 38 -11.40 5.72 -8.49
C TYR A 38 -12.39 6.86 -8.76
N GLY A 39 -12.18 8.04 -8.16
CA GLY A 39 -13.05 9.20 -8.27
C GLY A 39 -14.32 9.11 -7.42
N ALA A 40 -15.11 10.19 -7.42
CA ALA A 40 -16.28 10.32 -6.54
C ALA A 40 -17.47 9.41 -6.91
N LYS A 41 -17.54 8.99 -8.17
CA LYS A 41 -18.59 8.12 -8.72
C LYS A 41 -17.91 7.03 -9.56
N PRO A 42 -17.26 6.05 -8.90
CA PRO A 42 -16.53 5.03 -9.63
C PRO A 42 -17.50 4.18 -10.47
N VAL A 43 -17.13 3.94 -11.72
CA VAL A 43 -17.80 2.95 -12.61
C VAL A 43 -17.30 1.54 -12.32
N GLU A 44 -16.18 1.42 -11.59
CA GLU A 44 -15.49 0.18 -11.28
C GLU A 44 -16.39 -0.88 -10.62
N ASP A 45 -16.31 -2.12 -11.12
CA ASP A 45 -16.83 -3.29 -10.44
C ASP A 45 -15.80 -3.86 -9.46
N PHE A 46 -15.92 -3.46 -8.21
CA PHE A 46 -15.05 -3.96 -7.14
C PHE A 46 -15.31 -5.43 -6.77
N THR A 47 -16.43 -6.02 -7.20
CA THR A 47 -16.78 -7.40 -6.82
C THR A 47 -15.80 -8.41 -7.40
N TYR A 48 -15.21 -8.14 -8.57
CA TYR A 48 -14.19 -8.98 -9.18
C TYR A 48 -13.00 -9.22 -8.23
N ALA A 49 -12.43 -8.14 -7.69
CA ALA A 49 -11.31 -8.22 -6.76
C ALA A 49 -11.71 -8.81 -5.40
N ILE A 50 -12.86 -8.36 -4.86
CA ILE A 50 -13.34 -8.81 -3.55
C ILE A 50 -13.64 -10.31 -3.57
N ASN A 51 -14.39 -10.81 -4.56
CA ASN A 51 -14.78 -12.22 -4.62
C ASN A 51 -13.59 -13.15 -4.73
N LYS A 52 -12.58 -12.80 -5.53
CA LYS A 52 -11.33 -13.57 -5.62
C LYS A 52 -10.57 -13.59 -4.30
N ALA A 53 -10.46 -12.44 -3.62
CA ALA A 53 -9.83 -12.37 -2.31
C ALA A 53 -10.58 -13.20 -1.24
N LEU A 54 -11.91 -13.18 -1.24
CA LEU A 54 -12.71 -13.98 -0.32
C LEU A 54 -12.57 -15.48 -0.59
N ALA A 55 -12.55 -15.89 -1.87
CA ALA A 55 -12.34 -17.28 -2.25
C ALA A 55 -10.94 -17.78 -1.89
N PHE A 56 -9.93 -16.91 -1.94
CA PHE A 56 -8.57 -17.20 -1.50
C PHE A 56 -8.47 -17.48 0.02
N LYS A 57 -9.37 -16.92 0.83
CA LYS A 57 -9.43 -17.08 2.30
C LYS A 57 -8.12 -16.70 2.99
N PRO A 58 -7.67 -15.43 2.88
CA PRO A 58 -6.45 -14.97 3.52
C PRO A 58 -6.60 -14.87 5.05
N ASP A 59 -5.51 -15.13 5.75
CA ASP A 59 -5.35 -14.92 7.19
C ASP A 59 -5.06 -13.44 7.52
N ALA A 60 -4.55 -12.67 6.55
CA ALA A 60 -4.25 -11.25 6.71
C ALA A 60 -4.35 -10.49 5.38
N VAL A 61 -4.64 -9.18 5.48
CA VAL A 61 -4.60 -8.22 4.37
C VAL A 61 -3.48 -7.23 4.65
N PHE A 62 -2.59 -7.05 3.68
CA PHE A 62 -1.50 -6.09 3.71
C PHE A 62 -1.83 -4.87 2.85
N GLY A 63 -1.53 -3.69 3.37
CA GLY A 63 -1.69 -2.43 2.67
C GLY A 63 -0.40 -1.64 2.60
N GLU A 64 -0.27 -0.81 1.57
CA GLU A 64 0.74 0.25 1.40
C GLU A 64 0.59 1.36 2.45
N ASN A 65 0.82 0.99 3.71
CA ASN A 65 0.93 1.87 4.86
C ASN A 65 2.24 1.58 5.59
N LEU A 66 2.87 2.62 6.14
CA LEU A 66 3.98 2.46 7.07
C LEU A 66 3.48 1.86 8.39
N SER A 67 4.34 1.10 9.06
CA SER A 67 4.12 0.80 10.47
C SER A 67 4.38 2.05 11.31
N PRO A 68 3.84 2.14 12.54
CA PRO A 68 4.20 3.21 13.47
C PRO A 68 5.72 3.37 13.62
N GLU A 69 6.43 2.26 13.78
CA GLU A 69 7.88 2.27 13.97
C GLU A 69 8.62 2.78 12.73
N ASP A 70 8.16 2.39 11.53
CA ASP A 70 8.74 2.88 10.28
C ASP A 70 8.43 4.36 10.06
N TYR A 71 7.24 4.83 10.46
CA TYR A 71 6.88 6.25 10.36
C TYR A 71 7.74 7.12 11.29
N ASP A 72 7.89 6.70 12.54
CA ASP A 72 8.67 7.43 13.55
C ASP A 72 10.17 7.47 13.22
N ALA A 73 10.68 6.48 12.49
CA ALA A 73 12.07 6.41 12.06
C ALA A 73 12.39 7.29 10.84
N LEU A 74 11.40 7.92 10.20
CA LEU A 74 11.56 8.66 8.95
C LEU A 74 11.33 10.16 9.14
N ASP A 75 12.37 10.96 8.86
CA ASP A 75 12.26 12.41 8.86
C ASP A 75 11.39 12.94 7.71
N ARG A 76 11.44 12.28 6.55
CA ARG A 76 10.67 12.63 5.33
C ARG A 76 10.22 11.39 4.58
N HIS A 77 9.04 11.47 3.97
CA HIS A 77 8.52 10.49 3.01
C HIS A 77 7.44 11.16 2.13
N TRP A 78 7.03 10.53 1.03
CA TRP A 78 6.20 11.16 -0.02
C TRP A 78 4.91 11.83 0.48
N ASN A 79 4.26 11.26 1.50
CA ASN A 79 2.96 11.73 2.00
C ASN A 79 3.03 12.48 3.34
N LYS A 80 4.23 12.84 3.81
CA LYS A 80 4.42 13.33 5.19
C LYS A 80 3.57 14.57 5.48
N GLU A 81 3.57 15.55 4.60
CA GLU A 81 2.80 16.79 4.80
C GLU A 81 1.29 16.57 4.90
N ALA A 82 0.73 15.64 4.11
CA ALA A 82 -0.69 15.36 4.17
C ALA A 82 -1.07 14.64 5.47
N ILE A 83 -0.20 13.76 5.96
CA ILE A 83 -0.37 13.10 7.25
C ILE A 83 -0.22 14.10 8.40
N ASP A 84 0.79 14.97 8.35
CA ASP A 84 1.00 16.00 9.37
C ASP A 84 -0.20 16.98 9.45
N LYS A 85 -0.81 17.32 8.32
CA LYS A 85 -2.07 18.11 8.28
C LYS A 85 -3.23 17.40 9.00
N ARG A 86 -3.35 16.08 8.83
CA ARG A 86 -4.37 15.26 9.52
C ARG A 86 -4.09 15.16 11.03
N LEU A 87 -2.83 14.97 11.42
CA LEU A 87 -2.38 14.99 12.82
C LEU A 87 -2.67 16.32 13.48
N ALA A 88 -2.32 17.42 12.83
CA ALA A 88 -2.61 18.76 13.33
C ALA A 88 -4.12 18.99 13.52
N TYR A 89 -4.94 18.52 12.58
CA TYR A 89 -6.39 18.61 12.70
C TYR A 89 -6.93 17.84 13.91
N LEU A 90 -6.58 16.57 14.08
CA LEU A 90 -7.06 15.77 15.21
C LEU A 90 -6.50 16.26 16.56
N THR A 91 -5.25 16.72 16.58
CA THR A 91 -4.64 17.33 17.77
C THR A 91 -5.40 18.60 18.19
N LYS A 92 -5.82 19.43 17.22
CA LYS A 92 -6.58 20.66 17.49
C LYS A 92 -7.96 20.40 18.10
N LEU A 93 -8.55 19.22 17.90
CA LEU A 93 -9.82 18.85 18.56
C LEU A 93 -9.66 18.69 20.08
N GLY A 94 -8.43 18.47 20.57
CA GLY A 94 -8.13 18.43 22.00
C GLY A 94 -8.64 17.17 22.71
N TYR A 95 -8.99 16.10 21.98
CA TYR A 95 -9.34 14.83 22.62
C TYR A 95 -8.09 14.15 23.19
N PRO A 96 -8.08 13.74 24.48
CA PRO A 96 -6.87 13.28 25.13
C PRO A 96 -6.35 11.95 24.59
N VAL A 97 -5.04 11.86 24.39
CA VAL A 97 -4.35 10.61 24.12
C VAL A 97 -4.26 9.79 25.42
N PRO A 98 -4.58 8.48 25.40
CA PRO A 98 -4.43 7.64 26.60
C PRO A 98 -2.98 7.60 27.10
N LYS A 99 -2.78 7.65 28.43
CA LYS A 99 -1.42 7.61 29.06
C LYS A 99 -0.57 6.41 28.62
N HIS A 100 -1.21 5.26 28.40
CA HIS A 100 -0.57 4.03 27.91
C HIS A 100 -1.24 3.59 26.62
N PRO A 101 -0.90 4.22 25.48
CA PRO A 101 -1.70 4.11 24.27
C PRO A 101 -1.68 2.69 23.68
N GLN A 102 -0.54 2.00 23.71
CA GLN A 102 -0.44 0.61 23.22
C GLN A 102 -1.30 -0.37 24.03
N ALA A 103 -1.25 -0.25 25.37
CA ALA A 103 -2.10 -1.05 26.25
C ALA A 103 -3.60 -0.72 26.07
N PHE A 104 -3.93 0.55 25.82
CA PHE A 104 -5.28 0.98 25.49
C PHE A 104 -5.76 0.36 24.18
N ILE A 105 -4.99 0.48 23.10
CA ILE A 105 -5.28 -0.08 21.77
C ILE A 105 -5.53 -1.60 21.86
N ALA A 106 -4.64 -2.34 22.54
CA ALA A 106 -4.81 -3.78 22.72
C ALA A 106 -6.10 -4.16 23.45
N ARG A 107 -6.46 -3.41 24.51
CA ARG A 107 -7.74 -3.61 25.22
C ARG A 107 -8.94 -3.29 24.35
N GLN A 108 -8.87 -2.22 23.55
CA GLN A 108 -9.95 -1.83 22.65
C GLN A 108 -10.22 -2.87 21.58
N TYR A 109 -9.19 -3.45 20.96
CA TYR A 109 -9.37 -4.58 20.05
C TYR A 109 -10.05 -5.77 20.72
N LYS A 110 -9.61 -6.15 21.92
CA LYS A 110 -10.25 -7.25 22.70
C LYS A 110 -11.72 -6.95 23.01
N LEU A 111 -12.05 -5.71 23.37
CA LEU A 111 -13.40 -5.27 23.68
C LEU A 111 -14.30 -5.32 22.43
N LEU A 112 -13.84 -4.72 21.33
CA LEU A 112 -14.60 -4.61 20.09
C LEU A 112 -14.76 -5.94 19.34
N ARG A 113 -13.89 -6.93 19.61
CA ARG A 113 -14.11 -8.32 19.18
C ARG A 113 -15.37 -8.91 19.79
N LYS A 114 -15.63 -8.62 21.06
CA LYS A 114 -16.80 -9.12 21.80
C LYS A 114 -18.04 -8.25 21.57
N TYR A 115 -17.84 -6.94 21.43
CA TYR A 115 -18.91 -5.95 21.30
C TYR A 115 -18.66 -5.05 20.07
N PRO A 116 -18.87 -5.55 18.85
CA PRO A 116 -18.54 -4.81 17.62
C PRO A 116 -19.32 -3.51 17.44
N ASN A 117 -20.48 -3.39 18.07
CA ASN A 117 -21.38 -2.22 17.99
C ASN A 117 -21.13 -1.18 19.10
N TYR A 118 -20.05 -1.30 19.88
CA TYR A 118 -19.65 -0.24 20.82
C TYR A 118 -18.98 0.90 20.06
N HIS A 119 -19.80 1.71 19.38
CA HIS A 119 -19.36 2.74 18.43
C HIS A 119 -18.39 3.74 19.06
N GLN A 120 -18.68 4.23 20.27
CA GLN A 120 -17.79 5.20 20.94
C GLN A 120 -16.43 4.59 21.29
N GLU A 121 -16.36 3.32 21.65
CA GLU A 121 -15.08 2.62 21.90
C GLU A 121 -14.27 2.46 20.61
N ARG A 122 -14.96 2.21 19.48
CA ARG A 122 -14.33 2.22 18.15
C ARG A 122 -13.82 3.60 17.75
N MET A 123 -14.54 4.68 18.08
CA MET A 123 -14.08 6.06 17.85
C MET A 123 -12.79 6.34 18.64
N LYS A 124 -12.75 5.94 19.92
CA LYS A 124 -11.54 6.09 20.76
C LYS A 124 -10.37 5.27 20.22
N LEU A 125 -10.62 4.05 19.73
CA LEU A 125 -9.61 3.23 19.08
C LEU A 125 -9.06 3.91 17.81
N ALA A 126 -9.92 4.40 16.93
CA ALA A 126 -9.52 5.11 15.72
C ALA A 126 -8.63 6.33 16.03
N HIS A 127 -9.03 7.13 17.02
CA HIS A 127 -8.23 8.26 17.50
C HIS A 127 -6.88 7.80 18.06
N ALA A 128 -6.85 6.81 18.95
CA ALA A 128 -5.60 6.33 19.54
C ALA A 128 -4.63 5.78 18.50
N LEU A 129 -5.11 4.97 17.53
CA LEU A 129 -4.30 4.47 16.41
C LEU A 129 -3.69 5.61 15.60
N PHE A 130 -4.50 6.63 15.31
CA PHE A 130 -4.05 7.79 14.55
C PHE A 130 -2.95 8.56 15.29
N MET A 131 -3.16 8.83 16.59
CA MET A 131 -2.19 9.54 17.44
C MET A 131 -0.93 8.74 17.74
N THR A 132 -0.93 7.43 17.47
CA THR A 132 0.27 6.57 17.50
C THR A 132 0.74 6.17 16.10
N HIS A 133 0.41 6.95 15.08
CA HIS A 133 0.88 6.80 13.70
C HIS A 133 0.54 5.46 13.02
N ASP A 134 -0.42 4.69 13.55
CA ASP A 134 -0.96 3.50 12.88
C ASP A 134 -2.10 3.91 11.93
N PHE A 135 -1.73 4.64 10.88
CA PHE A 135 -2.68 5.28 9.97
C PHE A 135 -3.49 4.27 9.15
N GLY A 136 -2.89 3.13 8.81
CA GLY A 136 -3.58 2.05 8.09
C GLY A 136 -4.74 1.49 8.92
N ASN A 137 -4.50 1.16 10.18
CA ASN A 137 -5.56 0.66 11.05
C ASN A 137 -6.52 1.76 11.49
N ALA A 138 -6.06 3.00 11.69
CA ALA A 138 -6.96 4.13 11.92
C ALA A 138 -7.95 4.29 10.75
N SER A 139 -7.44 4.29 9.51
CA SER A 139 -8.25 4.34 8.28
C SER A 139 -9.29 3.22 8.21
N TYR A 140 -8.90 2.00 8.60
CA TYR A 140 -9.84 0.88 8.65
C TYR A 140 -10.93 1.06 9.73
N GLN A 141 -10.59 1.58 10.90
CA GLN A 141 -11.60 1.90 11.92
C GLN A 141 -12.54 3.03 11.46
N PHE A 142 -12.03 4.04 10.76
CA PHE A 142 -12.87 5.08 10.15
C PHE A 142 -13.84 4.50 9.12
N TYR A 143 -13.38 3.57 8.27
CA TYR A 143 -14.25 2.86 7.34
C TYR A 143 -15.40 2.14 8.06
N LEU A 144 -15.10 1.39 9.12
CA LEU A 144 -16.12 0.67 9.89
C LEU A 144 -17.12 1.64 10.54
N LEU A 145 -16.64 2.73 11.13
CA LEU A 145 -17.49 3.78 11.70
C LEU A 145 -18.39 4.42 10.63
N ASP A 146 -17.87 4.68 9.44
CA ASP A 146 -18.64 5.26 8.34
C ASP A 146 -19.76 4.33 7.86
N LYS A 147 -19.53 3.01 7.86
CA LYS A 147 -20.56 1.99 7.57
C LYS A 147 -21.61 1.87 8.67
N MET A 148 -21.21 2.04 9.94
CA MET A 148 -22.11 1.99 11.10
C MET A 148 -22.91 3.28 11.31
N ARG A 149 -22.44 4.39 10.73
CA ARG A 149 -22.98 5.74 10.91
C ARG A 149 -24.50 5.88 10.74
N PRO A 150 -25.18 5.21 9.79
CA PRO A 150 -26.63 5.31 9.67
C PRO A 150 -27.41 4.89 10.94
N ALA A 151 -26.76 4.14 11.84
CA ALA A 151 -27.34 3.70 13.12
C ALA A 151 -26.98 4.59 14.32
N PHE A 152 -26.25 5.69 14.13
CA PHE A 152 -25.86 6.57 15.24
C PHE A 152 -27.04 7.38 15.78
N GLY A 153 -27.23 7.36 17.09
CA GLY A 153 -28.08 8.30 17.80
C GLY A 153 -27.38 9.63 18.08
N ALA A 154 -28.08 10.54 18.76
CA ALA A 154 -27.55 11.87 19.08
C ALA A 154 -26.26 11.82 19.92
N GLU A 155 -26.16 10.85 20.85
CA GLU A 155 -24.98 10.66 21.69
C GLU A 155 -23.76 10.20 20.87
N GLU A 156 -23.94 9.26 19.93
CA GLU A 156 -22.84 8.84 19.06
C GLU A 156 -22.39 9.95 18.11
N VAL A 157 -23.32 10.76 17.58
CA VAL A 157 -22.97 11.92 16.74
C VAL A 157 -22.16 12.95 17.53
N ALA A 158 -22.57 13.25 18.77
CA ALA A 158 -21.84 14.16 19.65
C ALA A 158 -20.46 13.59 20.02
N ALA A 159 -20.38 12.30 20.35
CA ALA A 159 -19.12 11.63 20.65
C ALA A 159 -18.18 11.62 19.45
N PHE A 160 -18.69 11.32 18.25
CA PHE A 160 -17.91 11.32 17.01
C PHE A 160 -17.32 12.70 16.75
N THR A 161 -18.15 13.74 16.82
CA THR A 161 -17.72 15.13 16.60
C THR A 161 -16.65 15.55 17.60
N ARG A 162 -16.77 15.16 18.86
CA ARG A 162 -15.79 15.47 19.91
C ARG A 162 -14.47 14.71 19.74
N ILE A 163 -14.51 13.43 19.36
CA ILE A 163 -13.33 12.54 19.35
C ILE A 163 -12.58 12.65 18.03
N LEU A 164 -13.31 12.68 16.92
CA LEU A 164 -12.78 12.54 15.56
C LEU A 164 -13.04 13.78 14.70
N GLY A 165 -13.89 14.70 15.16
CA GLY A 165 -14.31 15.88 14.42
C GLY A 165 -15.61 15.66 13.65
N PRO A 166 -16.24 16.73 13.15
CA PRO A 166 -17.48 16.60 12.40
C PRO A 166 -17.29 15.73 11.16
N VAL A 167 -18.27 14.87 10.90
CA VAL A 167 -18.23 13.84 9.85
C VAL A 167 -17.87 14.42 8.46
N ASP A 168 -18.44 15.56 8.09
CA ASP A 168 -18.17 16.20 6.79
C ASP A 168 -16.76 16.78 6.66
N SER A 169 -16.02 16.91 7.76
CA SER A 169 -14.65 17.38 7.74
C SER A 169 -13.63 16.26 7.52
N LEU A 170 -13.99 15.00 7.80
CA LEU A 170 -13.07 13.86 7.64
C LEU A 170 -12.65 13.64 6.18
N LYS A 171 -13.59 13.81 5.24
CA LYS A 171 -13.25 13.81 3.80
C LYS A 171 -12.28 14.94 3.43
N ASN A 172 -12.44 16.11 4.05
CA ASN A 172 -11.64 17.31 3.76
C ASN A 172 -10.22 17.18 4.31
N VAL A 173 -10.01 16.37 5.35
CA VAL A 173 -8.68 16.05 5.86
C VAL A 173 -8.09 14.78 5.23
N GLY A 174 -8.81 14.10 4.34
CA GLY A 174 -8.24 13.05 3.48
C GLY A 174 -8.67 11.62 3.80
N PHE A 175 -9.69 11.42 4.64
CA PHE A 175 -10.40 10.14 4.74
C PHE A 175 -11.40 10.02 3.59
N ARG A 176 -10.88 9.71 2.39
CA ARG A 176 -11.64 9.64 1.15
C ARG A 176 -12.29 8.27 0.96
N ARG A 177 -13.50 8.26 0.40
CA ARG A 177 -14.22 7.03 -0.01
C ARG A 177 -13.85 6.56 -1.42
N THR A 178 -12.96 7.28 -2.10
CA THR A 178 -12.65 7.07 -3.52
C THR A 178 -11.46 6.14 -3.74
N ASN A 179 -10.79 5.71 -2.68
CA ASN A 179 -9.56 4.93 -2.76
C ASN A 179 -9.80 3.41 -2.73
N GLU A 180 -8.77 2.64 -3.05
CA GLU A 180 -8.70 1.19 -3.02
C GLU A 180 -8.99 0.58 -1.65
N TYR A 181 -8.59 1.26 -0.57
CA TYR A 181 -8.83 0.76 0.78
C TYR A 181 -10.33 0.74 1.10
N TYR A 182 -11.03 1.84 0.85
CA TYR A 182 -12.45 1.95 1.12
C TYR A 182 -13.28 1.00 0.23
N ASN A 183 -12.87 0.81 -1.02
CA ASN A 183 -13.66 0.08 -2.01
C ASN A 183 -13.28 -1.40 -2.19
N ILE A 184 -12.06 -1.81 -1.82
CA ILE A 184 -11.58 -3.20 -2.02
C ILE A 184 -11.09 -3.79 -0.70
N PHE A 185 -10.03 -3.24 -0.10
CA PHE A 185 -9.29 -3.94 0.97
C PHE A 185 -9.98 -3.93 2.34
N HIS A 186 -10.61 -2.82 2.74
CA HIS A 186 -11.42 -2.79 3.97
C HIS A 186 -12.67 -3.66 3.88
N PRO A 187 -13.44 -3.69 2.76
CA PRO A 187 -14.50 -4.66 2.57
C PRO A 187 -14.04 -6.12 2.72
N ILE A 188 -12.88 -6.49 2.15
CA ILE A 188 -12.30 -7.82 2.32
C ILE A 188 -12.02 -8.11 3.80
N ALA A 189 -11.30 -7.20 4.48
CA ALA A 189 -10.98 -7.35 5.89
C ALA A 189 -12.23 -7.44 6.78
N GLN A 190 -13.25 -6.62 6.51
CA GLN A 190 -14.51 -6.62 7.25
C GLN A 190 -15.24 -7.96 7.07
N THR A 191 -15.36 -8.45 5.83
CA THR A 191 -16.08 -9.69 5.51
C THR A 191 -15.41 -10.90 6.16
N LEU A 192 -14.08 -10.92 6.20
CA LEU A 192 -13.28 -11.95 6.85
C LEU A 192 -13.12 -11.75 8.37
N LYS A 193 -13.75 -10.70 8.93
CA LYS A 193 -13.65 -10.33 10.36
C LYS A 193 -12.21 -10.11 10.83
N LEU A 194 -11.34 -9.66 9.94
CA LEU A 194 -9.98 -9.26 10.28
C LEU A 194 -10.02 -7.93 11.04
N GLU A 195 -9.31 -7.88 12.15
CA GLU A 195 -9.28 -6.70 13.03
C GLU A 195 -8.35 -5.59 12.50
N LYS A 196 -7.38 -5.98 11.67
CA LYS A 196 -6.28 -5.13 11.26
C LYS A 196 -5.95 -5.26 9.78
N ILE A 197 -5.43 -4.18 9.22
CA ILE A 197 -4.66 -4.17 7.99
C ILE A 197 -3.19 -4.13 8.38
N MET A 198 -2.41 -5.04 7.80
CA MET A 198 -0.98 -5.14 8.09
C MET A 198 -0.20 -4.12 7.25
N PRO A 199 0.70 -3.32 7.85
CA PRO A 199 1.52 -2.42 7.08
C PRO A 199 2.56 -3.21 6.29
N MET A 200 2.90 -2.74 5.09
CA MET A 200 4.04 -3.26 4.32
C MET A 200 4.92 -2.18 3.71
N ASP A 201 4.49 -0.92 3.67
CA ASP A 201 5.21 0.11 2.93
C ASP A 201 6.65 0.30 3.43
N CYS A 202 7.54 0.75 2.54
CA CYS A 202 8.93 1.05 2.83
C CYS A 202 9.30 2.39 2.20
N GLN A 203 9.52 3.41 3.04
CA GLN A 203 9.79 4.77 2.57
C GLN A 203 11.23 5.23 2.82
N LYS A 204 12.11 4.31 3.24
CA LYS A 204 13.54 4.57 3.53
C LYS A 204 14.29 5.22 2.37
N TYR A 205 13.87 4.91 1.14
CA TYR A 205 14.51 5.38 -0.09
C TYR A 205 13.75 6.52 -0.77
N ASN A 206 12.74 7.10 -0.12
CA ASN A 206 11.95 8.18 -0.71
C ASN A 206 12.80 9.41 -1.03
N THR A 207 13.59 9.92 -0.08
CA THR A 207 14.43 11.11 -0.30
C THR A 207 15.40 10.95 -1.48
N PRO A 208 16.22 9.89 -1.56
CA PRO A 208 17.10 9.72 -2.71
C PRO A 208 16.33 9.44 -4.02
N TRP A 209 15.17 8.77 -3.96
CA TRP A 209 14.31 8.59 -5.13
C TRP A 209 13.76 9.93 -5.65
N SER A 210 13.24 10.79 -4.77
CA SER A 210 12.72 12.12 -5.13
C SER A 210 13.80 12.99 -5.77
N ALA A 211 15.01 12.99 -5.21
CA ALA A 211 16.14 13.73 -5.77
C ALA A 211 16.53 13.21 -7.17
N ALA A 212 16.54 11.88 -7.37
CA ALA A 212 16.79 11.28 -8.68
C ALA A 212 15.67 11.63 -9.68
N TRP A 213 14.41 11.59 -9.23
CA TRP A 213 13.25 11.94 -10.04
C TRP A 213 13.28 13.40 -10.48
N GLU A 214 13.44 14.36 -9.57
CA GLU A 214 13.47 15.80 -9.90
C GLU A 214 14.57 16.16 -10.91
N LYS A 215 15.76 15.57 -10.73
CA LYS A 215 16.88 15.74 -11.65
C LYS A 215 16.57 15.17 -13.03
N THR A 216 15.99 13.97 -13.06
CA THR A 216 15.67 13.28 -14.32
C THR A 216 14.54 13.98 -15.06
N ASP A 217 13.50 14.43 -14.37
CA ASP A 217 12.39 15.21 -14.92
C ASP A 217 12.91 16.46 -15.66
N SER A 218 13.81 17.19 -15.02
CA SER A 218 14.42 18.40 -15.58
C SER A 218 15.19 18.10 -16.87
N LEU A 219 15.98 17.02 -16.87
CA LEU A 219 16.75 16.61 -18.05
C LEU A 219 15.86 16.02 -19.14
N TYR A 220 14.81 15.30 -18.78
CA TYR A 220 13.86 14.72 -19.73
C TYR A 220 13.13 15.80 -20.51
N LYS A 221 12.71 16.90 -19.85
CA LYS A 221 12.12 18.07 -20.53
C LYS A 221 13.06 18.73 -21.53
N ILE A 222 14.37 18.70 -21.29
CA ILE A 222 15.38 19.20 -22.24
C ILE A 222 15.51 18.23 -23.41
N PHE A 223 15.60 16.92 -23.11
CA PHE A 223 15.62 15.86 -24.11
C PHE A 223 14.41 15.94 -25.04
N GLU A 224 13.20 16.00 -24.50
CA GLU A 224 11.93 16.06 -25.25
C GLU A 224 11.93 17.24 -26.24
N LYS A 225 12.30 18.44 -25.79
CA LYS A 225 12.44 19.60 -26.68
C LYS A 225 13.48 19.38 -27.77
N SER A 226 14.60 18.75 -27.44
CA SER A 226 15.70 18.53 -28.39
C SER A 226 15.35 17.48 -29.45
N ILE A 227 14.67 16.40 -29.08
CA ILE A 227 14.30 15.33 -29.99
C ILE A 227 13.15 15.76 -30.91
N GLU A 228 12.23 16.60 -30.41
CA GLU A 228 11.15 17.18 -31.22
C GLU A 228 11.62 18.29 -32.17
N ALA A 229 12.81 18.87 -31.97
CA ALA A 229 13.39 19.84 -32.88
C ALA A 229 14.00 19.21 -34.15
N ASP A 230 14.33 17.92 -34.11
CA ASP A 230 14.86 17.15 -35.26
C ASP A 230 13.97 15.95 -35.59
N THR A 231 12.80 16.26 -36.15
CA THR A 231 11.79 15.26 -36.52
C THR A 231 12.18 14.34 -37.68
N ASN A 232 13.30 14.62 -38.36
CA ASN A 232 13.83 13.80 -39.45
C ASN A 232 14.83 12.73 -38.97
N SER A 233 15.29 12.81 -37.72
CA SER A 233 16.25 11.87 -37.14
C SER A 233 15.68 10.45 -36.96
N ALA A 234 16.56 9.45 -36.91
CA ALA A 234 16.20 8.09 -36.54
C ALA A 234 15.73 8.00 -35.07
N ASP A 235 16.35 8.79 -34.20
CA ASP A 235 16.00 8.87 -32.78
C ASP A 235 14.58 9.40 -32.59
N TYR A 236 14.17 10.44 -33.32
CA TYR A 236 12.79 10.94 -33.28
C TYR A 236 11.78 9.89 -33.71
N ARG A 237 12.05 9.12 -34.77
CA ARG A 237 11.15 8.03 -35.21
C ARG A 237 10.98 6.97 -34.12
N THR A 238 12.05 6.63 -33.41
CA THR A 238 12.00 5.70 -32.27
C THR A 238 11.17 6.28 -31.12
N TYR A 239 11.41 7.53 -30.75
CA TYR A 239 10.65 8.24 -29.71
C TYR A 239 9.16 8.33 -30.07
N GLN A 240 8.82 8.75 -31.29
CA GLN A 240 7.44 8.89 -31.75
C GLN A 240 6.69 7.55 -31.76
N LYS A 241 7.36 6.44 -32.11
CA LYS A 241 6.77 5.10 -32.01
C LYS A 241 6.36 4.77 -30.57
N LEU A 242 7.20 5.12 -29.60
CA LEU A 242 6.94 4.87 -28.18
C LEU A 242 5.84 5.77 -27.63
N VAL A 243 5.78 7.05 -28.04
CA VAL A 243 4.65 7.94 -27.72
C VAL A 243 3.33 7.39 -28.27
N ASN A 244 3.32 6.91 -29.52
CA ASN A 244 2.13 6.30 -30.13
C ASN A 244 1.68 5.04 -29.39
N GLU A 245 2.63 4.22 -28.95
CA GLU A 245 2.36 3.04 -28.13
C GLU A 245 1.77 3.42 -26.76
N ASN A 246 2.36 4.40 -26.06
CA ASN A 246 1.83 4.91 -24.80
C ASN A 246 0.40 5.43 -24.94
N ASN A 247 0.10 6.15 -26.03
CA ASN A 247 -1.25 6.61 -26.35
C ASN A 247 -2.22 5.44 -26.59
N ALA A 248 -1.76 4.34 -27.18
CA ALA A 248 -2.57 3.13 -27.36
C ALA A 248 -2.88 2.45 -26.02
N LEU A 249 -1.89 2.33 -25.13
CA LEU A 249 -2.07 1.81 -23.78
C LEU A 249 -3.05 2.66 -22.96
N GLN A 250 -2.96 3.99 -23.06
CA GLN A 250 -3.91 4.90 -22.41
C GLN A 250 -5.35 4.69 -22.92
N ARG A 251 -5.55 4.44 -24.23
CA ARG A 251 -6.88 4.11 -24.78
C ARG A 251 -7.42 2.80 -24.21
N LEU A 252 -6.56 1.79 -23.99
CA LEU A 252 -6.96 0.54 -23.35
C LEU A 252 -7.37 0.76 -21.89
N LEU A 253 -6.60 1.53 -21.12
CA LEU A 253 -6.96 1.92 -19.76
C LEU A 253 -8.31 2.65 -19.73
N ASN A 254 -8.52 3.63 -20.60
CA ASN A 254 -9.78 4.38 -20.68
C ASN A 254 -10.96 3.46 -21.00
N LYS A 255 -10.78 2.52 -21.94
CA LYS A 255 -11.80 1.51 -22.26
C LYS A 255 -12.11 0.61 -21.07
N ALA A 256 -11.09 0.17 -20.33
CA ALA A 256 -11.27 -0.62 -19.12
C ALA A 256 -12.01 0.17 -18.03
N ASN A 257 -11.65 1.43 -17.80
CA ASN A 257 -12.33 2.32 -16.85
C ASN A 257 -13.82 2.47 -17.20
N GLN A 258 -14.14 2.71 -18.48
CA GLN A 258 -15.52 2.82 -18.95
C GLN A 258 -16.31 1.52 -18.82
N ALA A 259 -15.63 0.38 -18.89
CA ALA A 259 -16.22 -0.94 -18.70
C ALA A 259 -16.30 -1.39 -17.23
N GLY A 260 -15.85 -0.56 -16.27
CA GLY A 260 -15.79 -0.93 -14.86
C GLY A 260 -14.74 -2.01 -14.54
N LYS A 261 -13.69 -2.09 -15.36
CA LYS A 261 -12.64 -3.13 -15.34
C LYS A 261 -11.25 -2.53 -15.12
N SER A 262 -11.16 -1.38 -14.48
CA SER A 262 -9.88 -0.70 -14.25
C SER A 262 -8.95 -1.57 -13.41
N THR A 263 -9.40 -2.15 -12.30
CA THR A 263 -8.58 -3.01 -11.44
C THR A 263 -8.13 -4.27 -12.18
N GLU A 264 -8.97 -4.85 -13.05
CA GLU A 264 -8.57 -5.95 -13.93
C GLU A 264 -7.41 -5.53 -14.85
N PHE A 265 -7.52 -4.38 -15.51
CA PHE A 265 -6.48 -3.84 -16.40
C PHE A 265 -5.17 -3.50 -15.66
N LEU A 266 -5.25 -2.94 -14.45
CA LEU A 266 -4.07 -2.64 -13.62
C LEU A 266 -3.27 -3.91 -13.23
N ASN A 267 -3.86 -5.09 -13.42
CA ASN A 267 -3.22 -6.38 -13.20
C ASN A 267 -2.83 -7.07 -14.52
N THR A 268 -2.53 -6.32 -15.59
CA THR A 268 -2.03 -6.86 -16.87
C THR A 268 -0.63 -6.36 -17.24
N VAL A 269 0.01 -7.01 -18.22
CA VAL A 269 1.35 -6.60 -18.72
C VAL A 269 1.31 -5.29 -19.49
N GLU A 270 0.15 -4.94 -20.08
CA GLU A 270 -0.08 -3.65 -20.72
C GLU A 270 0.01 -2.50 -19.71
N TRP A 271 -0.52 -2.69 -18.50
CA TRP A 271 -0.36 -1.71 -17.43
C TRP A 271 1.10 -1.58 -16.99
N ASP A 272 1.85 -2.69 -16.84
CA ASP A 272 3.27 -2.64 -16.48
C ASP A 272 4.06 -1.81 -17.50
N LYS A 273 3.77 -1.99 -18.79
CA LYS A 273 4.37 -1.18 -19.84
C LYS A 273 3.91 0.28 -19.78
N TYR A 274 2.64 0.54 -19.50
CA TYR A 274 2.12 1.91 -19.39
C TYR A 274 2.73 2.67 -18.21
N THR A 275 2.92 2.01 -17.08
CA THR A 275 3.53 2.63 -15.89
C THR A 275 5.02 2.91 -16.09
N ASP A 276 5.74 2.08 -16.86
CA ASP A 276 7.12 2.36 -17.30
C ASP A 276 7.22 3.69 -18.08
N PHE A 277 6.25 3.98 -18.95
CA PHE A 277 6.17 5.26 -19.65
C PHE A 277 5.87 6.42 -18.70
N GLY A 278 4.82 6.28 -17.88
CA GLY A 278 4.35 7.37 -17.03
C GLY A 278 5.27 7.71 -15.86
N ASN A 279 5.85 6.71 -15.19
CA ASN A 279 6.61 6.90 -13.94
C ASN A 279 8.13 6.89 -14.13
N PHE A 280 8.61 6.32 -15.25
CA PHE A 280 10.05 6.17 -15.52
C PHE A 280 10.45 6.71 -16.89
N TYR A 281 9.67 7.63 -17.46
CA TYR A 281 9.96 8.31 -18.72
C TYR A 281 10.28 7.36 -19.87
N GLY A 282 9.53 6.27 -19.99
CA GLY A 282 9.77 5.23 -21.00
C GLY A 282 10.87 4.25 -20.65
N ASN A 283 11.50 4.37 -19.48
CA ASN A 283 12.44 3.40 -18.92
C ASN A 283 13.47 2.93 -19.97
N ARG A 284 13.79 1.63 -19.99
CA ARG A 284 14.72 0.96 -20.89
C ARG A 284 14.36 1.12 -22.38
N TYR A 285 13.14 1.53 -22.73
CA TYR A 285 12.73 1.67 -24.12
C TYR A 285 13.38 2.88 -24.82
N LEU A 286 13.89 3.86 -24.07
CA LEU A 286 14.59 5.04 -24.61
C LEU A 286 16.11 5.03 -24.37
N PHE A 287 16.66 3.95 -23.78
CA PHE A 287 18.09 3.86 -23.50
C PHE A 287 18.90 3.85 -24.81
N GLY A 288 20.03 4.55 -24.80
CA GLY A 288 20.87 4.76 -25.98
C GLY A 288 20.41 5.85 -26.96
N LEU A 289 19.21 6.45 -26.79
CA LEU A 289 18.83 7.62 -27.59
C LEU A 289 19.69 8.84 -27.23
N LYS A 290 20.07 9.62 -28.24
CA LYS A 290 20.93 10.78 -28.02
C LYS A 290 20.25 11.80 -27.10
N GLY A 291 20.94 12.18 -26.02
CA GLY A 291 20.46 13.19 -25.06
C GLY A 291 19.45 12.67 -24.05
N PHE A 292 18.98 11.43 -24.14
CA PHE A 292 18.09 10.85 -23.15
C PHE A 292 18.81 10.71 -21.79
N PRO A 293 18.19 11.09 -20.65
CA PRO A 293 18.83 11.06 -19.33
C PRO A 293 18.91 9.66 -18.72
N GLU A 294 19.56 8.73 -19.42
CA GLU A 294 19.62 7.31 -19.06
C GLU A 294 20.10 7.08 -17.62
N ASN A 295 21.20 7.72 -17.21
CA ASN A 295 21.73 7.57 -15.84
C ASN A 295 20.74 8.03 -14.77
N GLY A 296 19.97 9.10 -15.04
CA GLY A 296 18.95 9.58 -14.12
C GLY A 296 17.81 8.57 -13.95
N VAL A 297 17.35 7.98 -15.05
CA VAL A 297 16.34 6.92 -15.04
C VAL A 297 16.86 5.67 -14.32
N ARG A 298 18.13 5.28 -14.52
CA ARG A 298 18.76 4.18 -13.77
C ARG A 298 18.80 4.44 -12.27
N ASP A 299 19.09 5.67 -11.85
CA ASP A 299 19.06 6.05 -10.43
C ASP A 299 17.64 5.99 -9.84
N MET A 300 16.63 6.46 -10.58
CA MET A 300 15.22 6.32 -10.18
C MET A 300 14.83 4.85 -9.98
N LEU A 301 15.16 3.99 -10.94
CA LEU A 301 14.85 2.56 -10.89
C LEU A 301 15.57 1.85 -9.74
N LYS A 302 16.82 2.25 -9.44
CA LYS A 302 17.56 1.72 -8.29
C LYS A 302 16.81 1.95 -6.99
N TYR A 303 16.41 3.19 -6.69
CA TYR A 303 15.71 3.47 -5.43
C TYR A 303 14.27 2.95 -5.42
N TRP A 304 13.60 2.92 -6.57
CA TRP A 304 12.31 2.25 -6.69
C TRP A 304 12.42 0.75 -6.37
N THR A 305 13.46 0.08 -6.87
CA THR A 305 13.73 -1.33 -6.58
C THR A 305 13.96 -1.56 -5.09
N LEU A 306 14.82 -0.76 -4.47
CA LEU A 306 15.10 -0.86 -3.04
C LEU A 306 13.85 -0.65 -2.17
N ARG A 307 12.94 0.25 -2.55
CA ARG A 307 11.63 0.42 -1.91
C ARG A 307 10.79 -0.86 -2.02
N ASN A 308 10.64 -1.39 -3.22
CA ASN A 308 9.85 -2.60 -3.48
C ASN A 308 10.42 -3.84 -2.76
N GLU A 309 11.74 -4.00 -2.70
CA GLU A 309 12.42 -5.05 -1.92
C GLU A 309 12.08 -4.93 -0.43
N GLY A 310 12.16 -3.70 0.13
CA GLY A 310 11.76 -3.45 1.51
C GLY A 310 10.29 -3.78 1.79
N MET A 311 9.40 -3.46 0.84
CA MET A 311 7.98 -3.78 0.96
C MET A 311 7.74 -5.30 0.94
N CYS A 312 8.37 -6.03 0.02
CA CYS A 312 8.29 -7.48 -0.06
C CYS A 312 8.83 -8.15 1.21
N GLN A 313 9.94 -7.65 1.73
CA GLN A 313 10.55 -8.15 2.97
C GLN A 313 9.62 -7.92 4.18
N ASN A 314 8.95 -6.77 4.25
CA ASN A 314 7.96 -6.47 5.27
C ASN A 314 6.76 -7.42 5.20
N ILE A 315 6.20 -7.67 4.01
CA ILE A 315 5.10 -8.64 3.81
C ILE A 315 5.50 -10.00 4.39
N VAL A 316 6.61 -10.57 3.91
CA VAL A 316 7.01 -11.93 4.24
C VAL A 316 7.34 -12.07 5.72
N ASN A 317 8.10 -11.12 6.29
CA ASN A 317 8.47 -11.16 7.70
C ASN A 317 7.26 -11.06 8.62
N ARG A 318 6.38 -10.09 8.35
CA ARG A 318 5.19 -9.85 9.19
C ARG A 318 4.20 -10.99 9.05
N ALA A 319 3.97 -11.53 7.84
CA ALA A 319 3.12 -12.69 7.63
C ALA A 319 3.63 -13.91 8.41
N ARG A 320 4.93 -14.21 8.34
CA ARG A 320 5.56 -15.31 9.09
C ARG A 320 5.56 -15.08 10.60
N GLN A 321 5.71 -13.84 11.05
CA GLN A 321 5.61 -13.49 12.46
C GLN A 321 4.20 -13.73 13.00
N LEU A 322 3.17 -13.46 12.19
CA LEU A 322 1.78 -13.77 12.49
C LEU A 322 1.43 -15.25 12.37
N GLY A 323 2.28 -16.06 11.74
CA GLY A 323 1.97 -17.44 11.38
C GLY A 323 0.94 -17.57 10.25
N ALA A 324 0.72 -16.50 9.47
CA ALA A 324 -0.18 -16.51 8.32
C ALA A 324 0.35 -17.45 7.22
N LYS A 325 -0.57 -18.18 6.58
CA LYS A 325 -0.29 -19.07 5.45
C LYS A 325 -0.76 -18.46 4.14
N ARG A 326 -1.83 -17.67 4.18
CA ARG A 326 -2.42 -17.00 3.01
C ARG A 326 -2.59 -15.52 3.31
N VAL A 327 -2.13 -14.65 2.43
CA VAL A 327 -2.30 -13.20 2.60
C VAL A 327 -2.75 -12.54 1.31
N VAL A 328 -3.57 -11.50 1.43
CA VAL A 328 -3.85 -10.58 0.32
C VAL A 328 -2.93 -9.38 0.45
N VAL A 329 -2.31 -8.97 -0.64
CA VAL A 329 -1.47 -7.77 -0.71
C VAL A 329 -2.15 -6.76 -1.64
N GLY A 330 -2.49 -5.61 -1.08
CA GLY A 330 -3.07 -4.47 -1.79
C GLY A 330 -2.10 -3.30 -1.90
N VAL A 331 -1.81 -2.87 -3.13
CA VAL A 331 -0.79 -1.85 -3.40
C VAL A 331 -1.10 -1.04 -4.64
N GLY A 332 -0.57 0.18 -4.72
CA GLY A 332 -0.60 0.98 -5.94
C GLY A 332 -0.05 0.20 -7.14
N ALA A 333 -0.77 0.28 -8.27
CA ALA A 333 -0.51 -0.62 -9.39
C ALA A 333 0.88 -0.49 -10.03
N SER A 334 1.58 0.62 -9.85
CA SER A 334 2.96 0.82 -10.32
C SER A 334 3.99 -0.09 -9.64
N HIS A 335 3.63 -0.73 -8.51
CA HIS A 335 4.50 -1.65 -7.79
C HIS A 335 4.44 -3.10 -8.33
N ARG A 336 3.44 -3.41 -9.15
CA ARG A 336 3.03 -4.79 -9.46
C ARG A 336 4.15 -5.65 -10.01
N GLU A 337 4.69 -5.31 -11.19
CA GLU A 337 5.67 -6.14 -11.90
C GLU A 337 6.85 -6.50 -10.99
N LEU A 338 7.42 -5.48 -10.35
CA LEU A 338 8.63 -5.61 -9.55
C LEU A 338 8.38 -6.37 -8.26
N MET A 339 7.33 -6.05 -7.49
CA MET A 339 7.01 -6.78 -6.26
C MET A 339 6.64 -8.23 -6.55
N VAL A 340 5.86 -8.51 -7.59
CA VAL A 340 5.50 -9.89 -7.97
C VAL A 340 6.76 -10.70 -8.30
N SER A 341 7.68 -10.12 -9.08
CA SER A 341 8.97 -10.76 -9.39
C SER A 341 9.80 -11.04 -8.14
N ILE A 342 9.96 -10.04 -7.26
CA ILE A 342 10.72 -10.17 -6.01
C ILE A 342 10.10 -11.24 -5.10
N LEU A 343 8.78 -11.18 -4.87
CA LEU A 343 8.08 -12.12 -4.00
C LEU A 343 8.14 -13.55 -4.53
N LYS A 344 7.98 -13.77 -5.85
CA LYS A 344 8.13 -15.11 -6.47
C LYS A 344 9.53 -15.69 -6.28
N ALA A 345 10.56 -14.84 -6.17
CA ALA A 345 11.93 -15.27 -5.90
C ALA A 345 12.23 -15.51 -4.40
N MET A 346 11.34 -15.12 -3.48
CA MET A 346 11.56 -15.32 -2.05
C MET A 346 11.30 -16.79 -1.65
N PRO A 347 12.18 -17.40 -0.82
CA PRO A 347 12.04 -18.80 -0.44
C PRO A 347 10.69 -19.10 0.24
N GLY A 348 9.99 -20.14 -0.23
CA GLY A 348 8.72 -20.59 0.36
C GLY A 348 7.53 -19.65 0.13
N VAL A 349 7.61 -18.76 -0.87
CA VAL A 349 6.54 -17.84 -1.24
C VAL A 349 5.94 -18.25 -2.59
N THR A 350 4.62 -18.38 -2.64
CA THR A 350 3.85 -18.56 -3.88
C THR A 350 3.02 -17.31 -4.11
N VAL A 351 3.05 -16.75 -5.31
CA VAL A 351 2.31 -15.52 -5.64
C VAL A 351 1.34 -15.81 -6.79
N TYR A 352 0.08 -15.47 -6.57
CA TYR A 352 -0.96 -15.38 -7.58
C TYR A 352 -1.28 -13.91 -7.81
N THR A 353 -1.24 -13.44 -9.05
CA THR A 353 -1.81 -12.13 -9.36
C THR A 353 -3.34 -12.23 -9.45
N LEU A 354 -4.04 -11.10 -9.32
CA LEU A 354 -5.50 -11.04 -9.39
C LEU A 354 -6.07 -11.77 -10.61
N ASN A 355 -5.47 -11.56 -11.79
CA ASN A 355 -5.97 -12.11 -13.04
C ASN A 355 -5.62 -13.60 -13.21
N GLU A 356 -4.51 -14.06 -12.64
CA GLU A 356 -4.06 -15.47 -12.67
C GLU A 356 -4.81 -16.37 -11.68
N TYR A 357 -5.32 -15.81 -10.56
CA TYR A 357 -5.96 -16.62 -9.54
C TYR A 357 -7.35 -17.10 -9.98
N HIS A 358 -7.55 -18.41 -10.04
CA HIS A 358 -8.84 -19.05 -10.27
C HIS A 358 -9.21 -19.87 -9.02
N PRO A 359 -10.35 -19.57 -8.36
CA PRO A 359 -10.72 -20.17 -7.08
C PRO A 359 -11.17 -21.63 -7.16
#